data_AF-A0A535B9D8-F1
#
_entry.id   AF-A0A535B9D8-F1
#
_cell.length_a   1.000
_cell.length_b   1.000
_cell.length_c   1.000
_cell.angle_alpha   90.00
_cell.angle_beta   90.00
_cell.angle_gamma   90.00
#
_symmetry.space_group_name_H-M   'P 1'
#
loop_
_entity.id
_entity.type
_entity.pdbx_description
1 polymer ?
#
loop_
_entity_poly.entity_id
_entity_poly.type
_entity_poly.pdbx_seq_one_letter_code
_entity_poly.pdbx_strand_id
1 'polypeptide(L)'
;LRAYRPDVVVMASFDQILAAETLAVPTRRWLNIHPSLLPRHRGPEPIYWTIVNGDTEAGITIHQTVPRIDAGPILAQRRVAVSDDDNAGTLSKRLVAQGLPALGETLVRLEAGDVQVVPPDLEQGSYEPPVRQTELDWDQPFEHIDRLVRAGHPDQPPYFTYRGRRRYVYAIRRVGPRAGERPGVIGQGRDGEMPAAVRDALVAVRWRPVGHTHAVRPLAKQQFP
;
A
#
# COMPACT_ATOMS: atom_id res chain seq x y z
N LEU A 1 -14.95 -18.33 16.66
CA LEU A 1 -13.55 -18.23 17.14
C LEU A 1 -13.31 -18.97 18.46
N ARG A 2 -14.04 -18.66 19.56
CA ARG A 2 -13.82 -19.29 20.88
C ARG A 2 -13.80 -20.83 20.89
N ALA A 3 -14.66 -21.47 20.09
CA ALA A 3 -14.72 -22.94 20.00
C ALA A 3 -13.40 -23.59 19.53
N TYR A 4 -12.55 -22.87 18.79
CA TYR A 4 -11.25 -23.37 18.34
C TYR A 4 -10.18 -23.34 19.45
N ARG A 5 -10.42 -22.64 20.57
CA ARG A 5 -9.45 -22.44 21.67
C ARG A 5 -8.03 -22.12 21.17
N PRO A 6 -7.86 -21.10 20.29
CA PRO A 6 -6.56 -20.85 19.69
C PRO A 6 -5.57 -20.30 20.72
N ASP A 7 -4.30 -20.69 20.62
CA ASP A 7 -3.24 -20.04 21.39
C ASP A 7 -2.87 -18.69 20.79
N VAL A 8 -2.79 -18.63 19.47
CA VAL A 8 -2.47 -17.43 18.70
C VAL A 8 -3.47 -17.29 17.55
N VAL A 9 -3.87 -16.05 17.27
CA VAL A 9 -4.55 -15.70 16.03
C VAL A 9 -3.62 -14.80 15.22
N VAL A 10 -3.43 -15.11 13.95
CA VAL A 10 -2.63 -14.30 13.03
C VAL A 10 -3.56 -13.69 11.97
N MET A 11 -3.41 -12.38 11.78
CA MET A 11 -4.18 -11.57 10.86
C MET A 11 -3.25 -10.95 9.82
N ALA A 12 -3.69 -10.93 8.56
CA ALA A 12 -3.02 -10.24 7.48
C ALA A 12 -4.09 -9.77 6.49
N SER A 13 -4.03 -8.50 6.06
CA SER A 13 -5.01 -7.92 5.12
C SER A 13 -6.47 -8.13 5.55
N PHE A 14 -6.76 -7.88 6.83
CA PHE A 14 -8.11 -8.00 7.39
C PHE A 14 -8.65 -6.63 7.77
N ASP A 15 -9.85 -6.34 7.29
CA ASP A 15 -10.42 -5.01 7.18
C ASP A 15 -11.50 -4.74 8.24
N GLN A 16 -11.54 -5.50 9.33
CA GLN A 16 -12.52 -5.26 10.39
C GLN A 16 -11.84 -4.77 11.66
N ILE A 17 -12.42 -3.73 12.25
CA ILE A 17 -12.05 -3.31 13.60
C ILE A 17 -12.62 -4.34 14.57
N LEU A 18 -11.71 -4.98 15.31
CA LEU A 18 -12.06 -6.04 16.25
C LEU A 18 -12.34 -5.44 17.63
N ALA A 19 -13.48 -5.81 18.21
CA ALA A 19 -13.80 -5.45 19.59
C ALA A 19 -12.83 -6.13 20.57
N ALA A 20 -12.65 -5.54 21.76
CA ALA A 20 -11.72 -6.03 22.78
C ALA A 20 -12.02 -7.49 23.17
N GLU A 21 -13.30 -7.88 23.23
CA GLU A 21 -13.76 -9.23 23.56
C GLU A 21 -13.35 -10.26 22.51
N THR A 22 -13.17 -9.82 21.25
CA THR A 22 -12.69 -10.67 20.17
C THR A 22 -11.17 -10.80 20.22
N LEU A 23 -10.46 -9.69 20.44
CA LEU A 23 -9.00 -9.68 20.59
C LEU A 23 -8.52 -10.50 21.79
N ALA A 24 -9.35 -10.66 22.82
CA ALA A 24 -9.08 -11.48 24.00
C ALA A 24 -9.32 -12.99 23.82
N VAL A 25 -9.77 -13.45 22.65
CA VAL A 25 -10.04 -14.89 22.41
C VAL A 25 -8.79 -15.78 22.44
N PRO A 26 -7.66 -15.45 21.78
CA PRO A 26 -6.45 -16.27 21.88
C PRO A 26 -5.84 -16.27 23.28
N THR A 27 -5.35 -17.42 23.75
CA THR A 27 -4.74 -17.53 25.10
C THR A 27 -3.44 -16.75 25.23
N ARG A 28 -2.68 -16.60 24.13
CA ARG A 28 -1.42 -15.86 24.09
C ARG A 28 -1.59 -14.50 23.43
N ARG A 29 -1.82 -14.46 22.12
CA ARG A 29 -1.74 -13.20 21.34
C ARG A 29 -2.65 -13.20 20.11
N TRP A 30 -3.11 -12.01 19.76
CA TRP A 30 -3.58 -11.70 18.42
C TRP A 30 -2.49 -10.90 17.70
N LEU A 31 -2.00 -11.41 16.57
CA LEU A 31 -0.92 -10.79 15.80
C LEU A 31 -1.48 -10.23 14.49
N ASN A 32 -0.96 -9.08 14.06
CA ASN A 32 -1.14 -8.55 12.73
C ASN A 32 0.19 -8.54 11.98
N ILE A 33 0.15 -8.88 10.68
CA ILE A 33 1.27 -8.71 9.75
C ILE A 33 0.99 -7.46 8.93
N HIS A 34 1.77 -6.42 9.18
CA HIS A 34 1.58 -5.11 8.60
C HIS A 34 2.72 -4.77 7.63
N PRO A 35 2.45 -4.47 6.34
CA PRO A 35 3.49 -4.24 5.33
C PRO A 35 4.04 -2.81 5.37
N SER A 36 4.50 -2.37 6.54
CA SER A 36 5.35 -1.20 6.70
C SER A 36 6.37 -1.39 7.83
N LEU A 37 7.28 -0.42 7.96
CA LEU A 37 8.09 -0.22 9.16
C LEU A 37 7.29 0.59 10.19
N LEU A 38 6.43 -0.08 10.97
CA LEU A 38 5.70 0.61 12.04
C LEU A 38 6.68 1.34 12.98
N PRO A 39 6.34 2.57 13.42
CA PRO A 39 5.02 3.21 13.32
C PRO A 39 4.77 4.05 12.05
N ARG A 40 5.65 4.00 11.05
CA ARG A 40 5.43 4.63 9.74
C ARG A 40 4.39 3.84 8.95
N HIS A 41 3.58 4.52 8.17
CA HIS A 41 2.55 3.96 7.32
C HIS A 41 1.54 3.07 8.04
N ARG A 42 0.95 3.54 9.13
CA ARG A 42 -0.24 2.89 9.71
C ARG A 42 -1.43 3.06 8.78
N GLY A 43 -2.37 2.12 8.84
CA GLY A 43 -3.59 2.19 8.03
C GLY A 43 -3.63 1.17 6.89
N PRO A 44 -4.60 1.28 6.00
CA PRO A 44 -5.03 0.15 5.18
C PRO A 44 -4.15 -0.17 3.96
N GLU A 45 -3.41 0.82 3.43
CA GLU A 45 -2.74 0.74 2.12
C GLU A 45 -1.25 1.14 2.19
N PRO A 46 -0.44 0.61 3.12
CA PRO A 46 0.90 1.12 3.37
C PRO A 46 1.85 0.98 2.16
N ILE A 47 1.76 -0.11 1.39
CA ILE A 47 2.59 -0.34 0.19
C ILE A 47 2.36 0.77 -0.84
N TYR A 48 1.09 1.17 -1.04
CA TYR A 48 0.74 2.25 -1.94
C TYR A 48 1.40 3.56 -1.50
N TRP A 49 1.26 3.91 -0.21
CA TRP A 49 1.80 5.15 0.33
C TRP A 49 3.32 5.20 0.39
N THR A 50 3.99 4.07 0.67
CA THR A 50 5.45 3.93 0.56
C THR A 50 5.93 4.31 -0.83
N ILE A 51 5.26 3.81 -1.89
CA ILE A 51 5.65 4.12 -3.27
C ILE A 51 5.30 5.57 -3.64
N VAL A 52 4.10 6.05 -3.31
CA VAL A 52 3.66 7.43 -3.62
C VAL A 52 4.55 8.48 -2.96
N ASN A 53 4.96 8.25 -1.72
CA ASN A 53 5.81 9.17 -0.97
C ASN A 53 7.28 9.12 -1.43
N GLY A 54 7.65 8.15 -2.28
CA GLY A 54 9.00 8.01 -2.80
C GLY A 54 9.98 7.47 -1.75
N ASP A 55 9.50 6.62 -0.84
CA ASP A 55 10.33 5.99 0.16
C ASP A 55 11.31 5.01 -0.48
N THR A 56 12.58 5.06 -0.07
CA THR A 56 13.63 4.15 -0.53
C THR A 56 13.70 2.86 0.28
N GLU A 57 12.98 2.81 1.40
CA GLU A 57 12.91 1.66 2.30
C GLU A 57 11.46 1.39 2.70
N ALA A 58 11.05 0.13 2.58
CA ALA A 58 9.82 -0.41 3.10
C ALA A 58 10.13 -1.40 4.24
N GLY A 59 9.09 -2.02 4.79
CA GLY A 59 9.29 -3.15 5.67
C GLY A 59 8.03 -3.91 5.97
N ILE A 60 8.18 -4.98 6.72
CA ILE A 60 7.08 -5.80 7.21
C ILE A 60 7.23 -5.97 8.71
N THR A 61 6.16 -5.67 9.43
CA THR A 61 6.11 -5.68 10.89
C THR A 61 5.11 -6.72 11.36
N ILE A 62 5.51 -7.51 12.35
CA ILE A 62 4.61 -8.37 13.12
C ILE A 62 4.38 -7.69 14.45
N HIS A 63 3.14 -7.28 14.71
CA HIS A 63 2.77 -6.56 15.92
C HIS A 63 1.58 -7.22 16.59
N GLN A 64 1.49 -7.06 17.91
CA GLN A 64 0.30 -7.48 18.66
C GLN A 64 -0.83 -6.52 18.37
N THR A 65 -2.00 -7.03 18.00
CA THR A 65 -3.17 -6.19 17.78
C THR A 65 -3.69 -5.63 19.10
N VAL A 66 -4.03 -4.34 19.08
CA VAL A 66 -4.71 -3.62 20.17
C VAL A 66 -5.97 -2.96 19.60
N PRO A 67 -6.92 -2.47 20.43
CA PRO A 67 -8.10 -1.70 19.98
C PRO A 67 -7.77 -0.31 19.38
N ARG A 68 -6.70 -0.20 18.58
CA ARG A 68 -6.25 0.99 17.85
C ARG A 68 -5.48 0.53 16.60
N ILE A 69 -5.71 1.21 15.48
CA ILE A 69 -5.15 0.86 14.16
C ILE A 69 -3.62 0.89 14.22
N ASP A 70 -3.02 -0.29 13.97
CA ASP A 70 -1.58 -0.53 13.83
C ASP A 70 -0.70 0.16 14.88
N ALA A 71 -1.20 0.19 16.12
CA ALA A 71 -0.57 0.91 17.23
C ALA A 71 -0.06 -0.02 18.34
N GLY A 72 -0.09 -1.32 18.10
CA GLY A 72 0.28 -2.29 19.12
C GLY A 72 1.77 -2.59 19.15
N PRO A 73 2.25 -3.24 20.22
CA PRO A 73 3.66 -3.56 20.38
C PRO A 73 4.22 -4.41 19.23
N ILE A 74 5.43 -4.07 18.78
CA ILE A 74 6.15 -4.75 17.70
C ILE A 74 6.92 -5.95 18.26
N LEU A 75 6.76 -7.11 17.62
CA LEU A 75 7.44 -8.37 17.98
C LEU A 75 8.60 -8.67 17.01
N ALA A 76 8.43 -8.31 15.74
CA ALA A 76 9.47 -8.44 14.73
C ALA A 76 9.26 -7.43 13.61
N GLN A 77 10.36 -7.02 12.98
CA GLN A 77 10.34 -6.13 11.83
C GLN A 77 11.49 -6.51 10.88
N ARG A 78 11.21 -6.44 9.57
CA ARG A 78 12.21 -6.63 8.50
C ARG A 78 12.17 -5.46 7.54
N ARG A 79 13.34 -4.99 7.13
CA ARG A 79 13.53 -3.91 6.16
C ARG A 79 13.69 -4.46 4.76
N VAL A 80 13.20 -3.72 3.78
CA VAL A 80 13.23 -4.08 2.37
C VAL A 80 13.50 -2.82 1.54
N ALA A 81 14.54 -2.82 0.72
CA ALA A 81 14.78 -1.72 -0.20
C ALA A 81 13.65 -1.59 -1.23
N VAL A 82 13.31 -0.35 -1.59
CA VAL A 82 12.36 -0.01 -2.65
C VAL A 82 13.17 0.53 -3.84
N SER A 83 13.04 -0.13 -4.99
CA SER A 83 13.66 0.32 -6.23
C SER A 83 12.76 1.34 -6.94
N ASP A 84 13.36 2.21 -7.77
CA ASP A 84 12.60 3.14 -8.61
C ASP A 84 11.69 2.41 -9.61
N ASP A 85 12.04 1.17 -9.98
CA ASP A 85 11.24 0.31 -10.85
C ASP A 85 10.16 -0.51 -10.13
N ASP A 86 10.11 -0.46 -8.79
CA ASP A 86 9.11 -1.23 -8.04
C ASP A 86 7.71 -0.67 -8.22
N ASN A 87 6.77 -1.60 -8.38
CA ASN A 87 5.35 -1.36 -8.24
C ASN A 87 4.80 -2.08 -7.00
N ALA A 88 3.53 -1.82 -6.65
CA ALA A 88 2.94 -2.43 -5.45
C ALA A 88 2.95 -3.96 -5.52
N GLY A 89 2.76 -4.56 -6.69
CA GLY A 89 2.86 -6.00 -6.89
C GLY A 89 4.25 -6.59 -6.65
N THR A 90 5.32 -5.96 -7.15
CA THR A 90 6.70 -6.42 -6.94
C THR A 90 7.14 -6.23 -5.50
N LEU A 91 6.83 -5.07 -4.91
CA LEU A 91 7.15 -4.77 -3.52
C LEU A 91 6.39 -5.70 -2.57
N SER A 92 5.09 -5.95 -2.81
CA SER A 92 4.28 -6.89 -2.02
C SER A 92 4.88 -8.29 -2.01
N LYS A 93 5.32 -8.81 -3.16
CA LYS A 93 5.95 -10.14 -3.23
C LYS A 93 7.23 -10.19 -2.39
N ARG A 94 8.05 -9.15 -2.47
CA ARG A 94 9.30 -9.06 -1.70
C ARG A 94 9.02 -8.97 -0.19
N LEU A 95 8.02 -8.20 0.22
CA LEU A 95 7.59 -8.11 1.61
C LEU A 95 7.07 -9.44 2.14
N VAL A 96 6.21 -10.15 1.40
CA VAL A 96 5.71 -11.49 1.79
C VAL A 96 6.87 -12.48 1.96
N ALA A 97 7.85 -12.47 1.06
CA ALA A 97 9.03 -13.32 1.15
C ALA A 97 9.85 -13.08 2.43
N GLN A 98 9.84 -11.85 2.98
CA GLN A 98 10.47 -11.51 4.25
C GLN A 98 9.56 -11.74 5.46
N GLY A 99 8.25 -11.56 5.29
CA GLY A 99 7.25 -11.66 6.36
C GLY A 99 7.00 -13.09 6.82
N LEU A 100 7.01 -14.06 5.90
CA LEU A 100 6.78 -15.46 6.24
C LEU A 100 7.87 -16.02 7.19
N PRO A 101 9.18 -15.86 6.92
CA PRO A 101 10.22 -16.24 7.87
C PRO A 101 10.11 -15.48 9.20
N ALA A 102 9.88 -14.16 9.14
CA ALA A 102 9.76 -13.34 10.35
C ALA A 102 8.59 -13.81 11.24
N LEU A 103 7.47 -14.24 10.65
CA LEU A 103 6.34 -14.80 11.39
C LEU A 103 6.70 -16.12 12.04
N GLY A 104 7.33 -17.04 11.29
CA GLY A 104 7.78 -18.31 11.82
C GLY A 104 8.71 -18.14 13.02
N GLU A 105 9.73 -17.30 12.90
CA GLU A 105 10.65 -16.96 14.00
C GLU A 105 9.92 -16.35 15.20
N THR A 106 8.94 -15.46 14.95
CA THR A 106 8.15 -14.82 16.01
C THR A 106 7.31 -15.83 16.77
N LEU A 107 6.69 -16.78 16.07
CA LEU A 107 5.88 -17.83 16.69
C LEU A 107 6.73 -18.78 17.54
N VAL A 108 7.93 -19.15 17.07
CA VAL A 108 8.89 -19.96 17.85
C VAL A 108 9.32 -19.23 19.13
N ARG A 109 9.66 -17.94 19.04
CA ARG A 109 10.03 -17.13 20.22
C ARG A 109 8.86 -16.95 21.20
N LEU A 110 7.65 -16.77 20.68
CA LEU A 110 6.43 -16.70 21.49
C LEU A 110 6.17 -18.00 22.24
N GLU A 111 6.39 -19.15 21.60
CA GLU A 111 6.25 -20.46 22.23
C GLU A 111 7.28 -20.67 23.36
N ALA A 112 8.53 -20.23 23.13
CA ALA A 112 9.60 -20.27 24.12
C ALA A 112 9.46 -19.26 25.27
N GLY A 113 8.55 -18.28 25.16
CA GLY A 113 8.41 -17.19 26.14
C GLY A 113 9.52 -16.13 26.06
N ASP A 114 10.29 -16.09 24.96
CA ASP A 114 11.45 -15.21 24.75
C ASP A 114 11.21 -14.24 23.57
N VAL A 115 9.99 -13.72 23.45
CA VAL A 115 9.69 -12.72 22.43
C VAL A 115 10.00 -11.32 22.97
N GLN A 116 10.86 -10.60 22.25
CA GLN A 116 11.08 -9.18 22.49
C GLN A 116 9.83 -8.40 22.06
N VAL A 117 9.39 -7.46 22.88
CA VAL A 117 8.20 -6.66 22.63
C VAL A 117 8.57 -5.19 22.75
N VAL A 118 8.49 -4.46 21.65
CA VAL A 118 8.86 -3.05 21.57
C VAL A 118 7.61 -2.20 21.35
N PRO A 119 7.21 -1.34 22.30
CA PRO A 119 6.14 -0.37 22.08
C PRO A 119 6.50 0.59 20.93
N PRO A 120 5.61 0.83 19.95
CA PRO A 120 5.87 1.80 18.90
C PRO A 120 5.83 3.23 19.43
N ASP A 121 6.77 4.08 19.01
CA ASP A 121 6.71 5.53 19.22
C ASP A 121 5.77 6.18 18.18
N LEU A 122 4.49 6.28 18.54
CA LEU A 122 3.46 6.76 17.62
C LEU A 122 3.62 8.23 17.23
N GLU A 123 4.41 9.02 17.97
CA GLU A 123 4.68 10.43 17.63
C GLU A 123 5.65 10.54 16.45
N GLN A 124 6.52 9.55 16.27
CA GLN A 124 7.43 9.44 15.11
C GLN A 124 6.82 8.67 13.93
N GLY A 125 5.57 8.23 14.06
CA GLY A 125 4.86 7.46 13.06
C GLY A 125 4.12 8.31 12.03
N SER A 126 3.45 7.61 11.11
CA SER A 126 2.48 8.23 10.21
C SER A 126 1.24 7.35 10.09
N TYR A 127 0.14 7.97 9.65
CA TYR A 127 -1.08 7.27 9.30
C TYR A 127 -1.56 7.84 7.97
N GLU A 128 -1.82 6.98 6.99
CA GLU A 128 -2.37 7.41 5.73
C GLU A 128 -3.77 6.83 5.49
N PRO A 129 -4.65 7.61 4.85
CA PRO A 129 -6.02 7.21 4.64
C PRO A 129 -6.11 6.07 3.61
N PRO A 130 -7.27 5.42 3.52
CA PRO A 130 -7.54 4.49 2.43
C PRO A 130 -7.43 5.15 1.06
N VAL A 131 -6.88 4.38 0.13
CA VAL A 131 -6.75 4.78 -1.26
C VAL A 131 -8.08 4.55 -1.97
N ARG A 132 -8.50 5.53 -2.76
CA ARG A 132 -9.63 5.43 -3.67
C ARG A 132 -9.11 5.44 -5.10
N GLN A 133 -9.99 5.13 -6.05
CA GLN A 133 -9.64 5.26 -7.46
C GLN A 133 -9.27 6.72 -7.79
N THR A 134 -8.02 6.95 -8.18
CA THR A 134 -7.42 8.29 -8.39
C THR A 134 -7.55 8.72 -9.86
N GLU A 135 -8.12 9.91 -10.11
CA GLU A 135 -7.99 10.59 -11.40
C GLU A 135 -6.64 11.34 -11.43
N LEU A 136 -5.89 11.22 -12.52
CA LEU A 136 -4.61 11.88 -12.68
C LEU A 136 -4.81 13.39 -12.79
N ASP A 137 -4.16 14.11 -11.90
CA ASP A 137 -3.86 15.53 -12.07
C ASP A 137 -2.62 15.66 -12.96
N TRP A 138 -2.83 16.08 -14.20
CA TRP A 138 -1.76 16.25 -15.18
C TRP A 138 -0.83 17.41 -14.83
N ASP A 139 -1.25 18.36 -14.00
CA ASP A 139 -0.39 19.45 -13.54
C ASP A 139 0.51 19.04 -12.37
N GLN A 140 0.89 17.76 -12.27
CA GLN A 140 1.88 17.25 -11.33
C GLN A 140 3.21 16.94 -12.05
N PRO A 141 4.34 16.89 -11.32
CA PRO A 141 5.61 16.43 -11.89
C PRO A 141 5.53 14.96 -12.34
N PHE A 142 6.31 14.61 -13.37
CA PHE A 142 6.40 13.24 -13.90
C PHE A 142 6.63 12.20 -12.80
N GLU A 143 7.59 12.44 -11.90
CA GLU A 143 7.94 11.51 -10.82
C GLU A 143 6.75 11.18 -9.90
N HIS A 144 5.89 12.17 -9.63
CA HIS A 144 4.70 11.95 -8.80
C HIS A 144 3.68 11.08 -9.53
N ILE A 145 3.42 11.37 -10.82
CA ILE A 145 2.48 10.60 -11.63
C ILE A 145 3.00 9.18 -11.85
N ASP A 146 4.30 9.01 -12.09
CA ASP A 146 4.96 7.71 -12.21
C ASP A 146 4.78 6.87 -10.94
N ARG A 147 5.03 7.45 -9.75
CA ARG A 147 4.78 6.80 -8.47
C ARG A 147 3.32 6.42 -8.28
N LEU A 148 2.37 7.28 -8.62
CA LEU A 148 0.93 6.94 -8.57
C LEU A 148 0.59 5.74 -9.46
N VAL A 149 1.17 5.68 -10.67
CA VAL A 149 0.97 4.57 -11.61
C VAL A 149 1.57 3.27 -11.07
N ARG A 150 2.80 3.31 -10.52
CA ARG A 150 3.47 2.15 -9.93
C ARG A 150 2.80 1.67 -8.64
N ALA A 151 2.39 2.59 -7.76
CA ALA A 151 1.67 2.29 -6.52
C ALA A 151 0.32 1.64 -6.82
N GLY A 152 -0.36 2.09 -7.88
CA GLY A 152 -1.62 1.49 -8.33
C GLY A 152 -1.47 0.16 -9.07
N HIS A 153 -0.26 -0.27 -9.46
CA HIS A 153 -0.10 -1.47 -10.27
C HIS A 153 0.10 -2.73 -9.40
N PRO A 154 -0.69 -3.81 -9.63
CA PRO A 154 -1.60 -4.03 -10.77
C PRO A 154 -3.07 -3.66 -10.54
N ASP A 155 -3.49 -3.43 -9.29
CA ASP A 155 -4.87 -3.59 -8.86
C ASP A 155 -5.68 -2.31 -8.64
N GLN A 156 -5.02 -1.15 -8.59
CA GLN A 156 -5.62 0.17 -8.38
C GLN A 156 -5.02 1.23 -9.34
N PRO A 157 -4.97 0.97 -10.66
CA PRO A 157 -4.35 1.91 -11.60
C PRO A 157 -5.09 3.25 -11.56
N PRO A 158 -4.38 4.40 -11.53
CA PRO A 158 -5.01 5.69 -11.67
C PRO A 158 -5.61 5.82 -13.07
N TYR A 159 -6.51 6.76 -13.27
CA TYR A 159 -7.18 6.96 -14.55
C TYR A 159 -7.16 8.41 -15.00
N PHE A 160 -7.48 8.64 -16.27
CA PHE A 160 -7.83 9.96 -16.77
C PHE A 160 -9.09 9.87 -17.63
N THR A 161 -9.80 10.99 -17.76
CA THR A 161 -10.98 11.08 -18.62
C THR A 161 -10.59 11.60 -20.01
N TYR A 162 -10.91 10.84 -21.06
CA TYR A 162 -10.71 11.26 -22.43
C TYR A 162 -11.96 11.00 -23.26
N ARG A 163 -12.51 12.08 -23.86
CA ARG A 163 -13.78 12.05 -24.61
C ARG A 163 -14.92 11.39 -23.82
N GLY A 164 -15.07 11.81 -22.56
CA GLY A 164 -16.13 11.32 -21.65
C GLY A 164 -15.95 9.87 -21.18
N ARG A 165 -14.81 9.21 -21.45
CA ARG A 165 -14.55 7.84 -21.03
C ARG A 165 -13.29 7.75 -20.19
N ARG A 166 -13.35 6.99 -19.09
CA ARG A 166 -12.19 6.69 -18.24
C ARG A 166 -11.20 5.79 -18.97
N ARG A 167 -9.92 6.08 -18.78
CA ARG A 167 -8.77 5.36 -19.32
C ARG A 167 -7.81 5.11 -18.17
N TYR A 168 -7.57 3.85 -17.84
CA TYR A 168 -6.75 3.44 -16.70
C TYR A 168 -5.30 3.30 -17.12
N VAL A 169 -4.39 3.91 -16.37
CA VAL A 169 -2.98 4.03 -16.70
C VAL A 169 -2.19 2.90 -16.05
N TYR A 170 -1.41 2.19 -16.87
CA TYR A 170 -0.61 1.03 -16.44
C TYR A 170 0.88 1.26 -16.59
N ALA A 171 1.29 2.25 -17.38
CA ALA A 171 2.67 2.69 -17.48
C ALA A 171 2.69 4.14 -17.99
N ILE A 172 3.73 4.86 -17.60
CA ILE A 172 4.03 6.20 -18.09
C ILE A 172 5.54 6.29 -18.31
N ARG A 173 5.98 6.95 -19.37
CA ARG A 173 7.41 7.18 -19.63
C ARG A 173 7.63 8.59 -20.14
N ARG A 174 8.73 9.21 -19.70
CA ARG A 174 9.19 10.50 -20.22
C ARG A 174 9.62 10.34 -21.68
N VAL A 175 9.16 11.22 -22.56
CA VAL A 175 9.55 11.28 -23.99
C VAL A 175 10.35 12.53 -24.33
N GLY A 176 10.26 13.58 -23.52
CA GLY A 176 11.04 14.81 -23.74
C GLY A 176 10.67 15.91 -22.75
N PRO A 177 11.34 17.07 -22.83
CA PRO A 177 10.94 18.26 -22.08
C PRO A 177 9.62 18.82 -22.61
N ARG A 178 8.85 19.50 -21.75
CA ARG A 178 7.67 20.24 -22.15
C ARG A 178 8.07 21.50 -22.93
N ALA A 179 7.36 21.80 -24.02
CA ALA A 179 7.62 22.90 -24.95
C ALA A 179 6.41 23.85 -25.09
N GLY A 180 5.70 24.10 -23.99
CA GLY A 180 4.57 25.04 -23.93
C GLY A 180 3.18 24.39 -24.02
N GLU A 181 3.11 23.06 -24.10
CA GLU A 181 1.85 22.34 -24.06
C GLU A 181 1.11 22.56 -22.72
N ARG A 182 -0.22 22.62 -22.79
CA ARG A 182 -1.06 22.57 -21.60
C ARG A 182 -1.00 21.16 -21.00
N PRO A 183 -0.89 21.00 -19.67
CA PRO A 183 -0.95 19.69 -19.04
C PRO A 183 -2.22 18.93 -19.44
N GLY A 184 -2.08 17.64 -19.72
CA GLY A 184 -3.14 16.78 -20.22
C GLY A 184 -2.77 16.00 -21.47
N VAL A 185 -3.74 15.29 -22.03
CA VAL A 185 -3.58 14.57 -23.29
C VAL A 185 -3.46 15.56 -24.44
N ILE A 186 -2.38 15.46 -25.23
CA ILE A 186 -2.06 16.43 -26.28
C ILE A 186 -2.23 15.87 -27.71
N GLY A 187 -2.52 14.58 -27.85
CA GLY A 187 -2.68 13.95 -29.15
C GLY A 187 -3.53 12.69 -29.14
N GLN A 188 -3.84 12.18 -30.32
CA GLN A 188 -4.50 10.88 -30.45
C GLN A 188 -3.53 9.77 -30.08
N GLY A 189 -4.06 8.73 -29.42
CA GLY A 189 -3.28 7.55 -29.11
C GLY A 189 -3.04 6.66 -30.32
N ARG A 190 -1.92 5.94 -30.31
CA ARG A 190 -1.62 4.83 -31.22
C ARG A 190 -1.18 3.64 -30.38
N ASP A 191 -1.57 2.44 -30.77
CA ASP A 191 -1.11 1.17 -30.17
C ASP A 191 -1.27 1.05 -28.64
N GLY A 192 -2.31 1.67 -28.07
CA GLY A 192 -2.58 1.65 -26.63
C GLY A 192 -1.75 2.63 -25.80
N GLU A 193 -1.00 3.52 -26.44
CA GLU A 193 -0.32 4.67 -25.82
C GLU A 193 -1.00 5.98 -26.22
N MET A 194 -0.95 6.98 -25.35
CA MET A 194 -1.37 8.36 -25.65
C MET A 194 -0.27 9.35 -25.26
N PRO A 195 0.05 10.32 -26.15
CA PRO A 195 0.94 11.42 -25.79
C PRO A 195 0.20 12.39 -24.85
N ALA A 196 0.86 12.75 -23.75
CA ALA A 196 0.38 13.74 -22.81
C ALA A 196 1.53 14.67 -22.38
N ALA A 197 1.16 15.81 -21.80
CA ALA A 197 2.06 16.71 -21.11
C ALA A 197 1.75 16.68 -19.61
N VAL A 198 2.79 16.60 -18.80
CA VAL A 198 2.74 16.79 -17.35
C VAL A 198 3.46 18.10 -16.99
N ARG A 199 3.50 18.51 -15.73
CA ARG A 199 4.04 19.83 -15.33
C ARG A 199 5.45 20.11 -15.90
N ASP A 200 6.32 19.11 -15.91
CA ASP A 200 7.75 19.24 -16.23
C ASP A 200 8.21 18.40 -17.44
N ALA A 201 7.32 17.66 -18.10
CA ALA A 201 7.70 16.74 -19.16
C ALA A 201 6.60 16.45 -20.18
N LEU A 202 7.02 16.01 -21.37
CA LEU A 202 6.18 15.24 -22.28
C LEU A 202 6.29 13.76 -21.92
N VAL A 203 5.16 13.06 -21.97
CA VAL A 203 5.05 11.66 -21.56
C VAL A 203 4.27 10.84 -22.59
N ALA A 204 4.59 9.55 -22.67
CA ALA A 204 3.74 8.55 -23.31
C ALA A 204 3.06 7.71 -22.22
N VAL A 205 1.74 7.61 -22.30
CA VAL A 205 0.90 6.98 -21.28
C VAL A 205 0.27 5.73 -21.86
N ARG A 206 0.60 4.57 -21.31
CA ARG A 206 -0.02 3.30 -21.69
C ARG A 206 -1.28 3.07 -20.86
N TRP A 207 -2.40 2.80 -21.53
CA TRP A 207 -3.70 2.74 -20.87
C TRP A 207 -4.57 1.57 -21.33
N ARG A 208 -5.60 1.26 -20.54
CA ARG A 208 -6.68 0.32 -20.90
C ARG A 208 -8.06 0.93 -20.65
N PRO A 209 -9.09 0.55 -21.43
CA PRO A 209 -10.45 1.06 -21.25
C PRO A 209 -11.11 0.53 -19.98
N VAL A 210 -10.63 -0.60 -19.47
CA VAL A 210 -11.11 -1.24 -18.25
C VAL A 210 -9.94 -1.27 -17.28
N GLY A 211 -10.20 -0.81 -16.06
CA GLY A 211 -9.30 -1.00 -14.93
C GLY A 211 -9.74 -2.24 -14.16
N HIS A 212 -8.78 -3.04 -13.73
CA HIS A 212 -9.04 -3.96 -12.64
C HIS A 212 -9.04 -3.12 -11.36
N THR A 213 -10.15 -3.17 -10.63
CA THR A 213 -10.15 -2.80 -9.22
C THR A 213 -10.35 -4.11 -8.50
N HIS A 214 -9.35 -4.62 -7.78
CA HIS A 214 -9.66 -5.59 -6.75
C HIS A 214 -10.43 -4.82 -5.69
N ALA A 215 -11.76 -4.91 -5.84
CA ALA A 215 -12.81 -4.36 -5.00
C ALA A 215 -12.30 -3.34 -3.99
N VAL A 216 -12.60 -2.07 -4.24
CA VAL A 216 -13.10 -1.21 -3.16
C VAL A 216 -14.32 -1.96 -2.62
N ARG A 217 -14.11 -2.98 -1.77
CA ARG A 217 -15.14 -3.38 -0.82
C ARG A 217 -15.44 -2.07 -0.11
N PRO A 218 -16.71 -1.66 -0.03
CA PRO A 218 -17.02 -0.43 0.62
C PRO A 218 -16.38 -0.47 2.01
N LEU A 219 -15.37 0.37 2.22
CA LEU A 219 -14.92 0.81 3.54
C LEU A 219 -16.06 1.54 4.27
N ALA A 220 -17.30 1.45 3.79
CA ALA A 220 -18.54 2.00 4.33
C ALA A 220 -18.80 1.59 5.79
N LYS A 221 -18.06 0.63 6.34
CA LYS A 221 -18.10 0.27 7.76
C LYS A 221 -16.86 0.69 8.56
N GLN A 222 -15.86 1.29 7.94
CA GLN A 222 -14.67 1.81 8.62
C GLN A 222 -14.83 3.31 8.81
N GLN A 223 -15.30 3.71 9.99
CA GLN A 223 -15.07 5.06 10.49
C GLN A 223 -13.63 5.10 10.97
N PHE A 224 -12.77 5.74 10.17
CA PHE A 224 -11.43 6.09 10.61
C PHE A 224 -11.54 7.35 11.49
N PRO A 225 -10.82 7.41 12.62
CA PRO A 225 -10.73 8.62 13.43
C PRO A 225 -10.05 9.77 12.68
#